data_AF-A0A7C4YJ16-F1
#
_entry.id   AF-A0A7C4YJ16-F1
#
_cell.length_a   1.000
_cell.length_b   1.000
_cell.length_c   1.000
_cell.angle_alpha   90.00
_cell.angle_beta   90.00
_cell.angle_gamma   90.00
#
_symmetry.space_group_name_H-M   'P 1'
#
loop_
_entity.id
_entity.type
_entity.pdbx_description
1 polymer ?
#
loop_
_entity_poly.entity_id
_entity_poly.type
_entity_poly.pdbx_seq_one_letter_code
_entity_poly.pdbx_strand_id
1 'polypeptide(L)'
;MKIYSLFEIFTSLLESFVIEGTIIGSFGSITGSIAGYFLTMYLAQKGINFEGSIKNTDLVISYVIYPDVKFSFLIISFFMATIVSTSLQYYLLYTQRDLHIMKH
;
A
#
# COMPACT_ATOMS: atom_id res chain seq x y z
N MET A 1 26.25 -29.67 15.52
CA MET A 1 25.92 -28.57 16.46
C MET A 1 25.85 -27.18 15.79
N LYS A 2 26.65 -26.85 14.77
CA LYS A 2 26.58 -25.55 14.05
C LYS A 2 25.33 -25.31 13.17
N ILE A 3 24.65 -26.37 12.70
CA ILE A 3 23.49 -26.24 11.80
C ILE A 3 22.26 -25.69 12.55
N TYR A 4 22.04 -26.11 13.80
CA TYR A 4 20.94 -25.64 14.62
C TYR A 4 21.04 -24.13 14.92
N SER A 5 22.25 -23.60 15.14
CA SER A 5 22.40 -22.15 15.38
C SER A 5 22.16 -21.32 14.12
N LEU A 6 22.45 -21.86 12.93
CA LEU A 6 22.25 -21.12 11.68
C LEU A 6 20.75 -20.97 11.35
N PHE A 7 19.98 -22.02 11.64
CA PHE A 7 18.52 -22.02 11.47
C PHE A 7 17.84 -21.01 12.40
N GLU A 8 18.20 -20.98 13.68
CA GLU A 8 17.65 -20.00 14.64
C GLU A 8 17.97 -18.54 14.23
N ILE A 9 19.20 -18.27 13.79
CA ILE A 9 19.60 -16.92 13.33
C ILE A 9 18.76 -16.50 12.11
N PHE A 10 18.53 -17.41 11.16
CA PHE A 10 17.76 -17.10 9.96
C PHE A 10 16.28 -16.80 10.28
N THR A 11 15.65 -17.59 11.14
CA THR A 11 14.26 -17.33 11.56
C THR A 11 14.13 -16.00 12.29
N SER A 12 15.06 -15.69 13.20
CA SER A 12 15.11 -14.41 13.91
C SER A 12 15.26 -13.20 12.98
N LEU A 13 16.09 -13.33 11.93
CA LEU A 13 16.27 -12.30 10.91
C LEU A 13 14.97 -12.06 10.12
N LEU A 14 14.34 -13.14 9.66
CA LEU A 14 13.09 -13.09 8.90
C LEU A 14 11.95 -12.43 9.69
N GLU A 15 11.81 -12.77 10.98
CA GLU A 15 10.84 -12.12 11.87
C GLU A 15 11.13 -10.63 12.07
N SER A 16 12.40 -10.28 12.26
CA SER A 16 12.83 -8.88 12.39
C SER A 16 12.50 -8.06 11.14
N PHE A 17 12.71 -8.62 9.94
CA PHE A 17 12.34 -7.99 8.67
C PHE A 17 10.84 -7.71 8.55
N VAL A 18 9.97 -8.60 9.05
CA VAL A 18 8.52 -8.38 9.03
C VAL A 18 8.13 -7.23 9.95
N ILE A 19 8.73 -7.16 11.14
CA ILE A 19 8.46 -6.09 12.12
C ILE A 19 8.93 -4.75 11.57
N GLU A 20 10.19 -4.65 11.12
CA GLU A 20 10.74 -3.43 10.54
C GLU A 20 9.96 -2.98 9.29
N GLY A 21 9.65 -3.93 8.40
CA GLY A 21 8.85 -3.69 7.21
C GLY A 21 7.44 -3.18 7.53
N THR A 22 6.81 -3.72 8.57
CA THR A 22 5.48 -3.28 9.02
C THR A 22 5.53 -1.87 9.59
N ILE A 23 6.57 -1.52 10.35
CA ILE A 23 6.75 -0.17 10.90
C ILE A 23 6.93 0.83 9.76
N ILE A 24 7.86 0.57 8.84
CA ILE A 24 8.13 1.44 7.69
C ILE A 24 6.89 1.55 6.79
N GLY A 25 6.21 0.43 6.54
CA GLY A 25 4.97 0.36 5.79
C GLY A 25 3.85 1.18 6.42
N SER A 26 3.75 1.16 7.75
CA SER A 26 2.78 1.96 8.50
C SER A 26 3.07 3.46 8.35
N PHE A 27 4.33 3.89 8.50
CA PHE A 27 4.71 5.29 8.24
C PHE A 27 4.43 5.72 6.79
N GLY A 28 4.74 4.86 5.84
CA GLY A 28 4.40 5.05 4.42
C GLY A 28 2.89 5.20 4.21
N SER A 29 2.06 4.40 4.89
CA SER A 29 0.61 4.50 4.79
C SER A 29 0.05 5.80 5.39
N ILE A 30 0.56 6.28 6.53
CA ILE A 30 0.13 7.56 7.12
C ILE A 30 0.44 8.71 6.15
N THR A 31 1.69 8.78 5.71
CA THR A 31 2.16 9.85 4.82
C THR A 31 1.47 9.81 3.47
N GLY A 32 1.31 8.62 2.88
CA GLY A 32 0.60 8.40 1.62
C GLY A 32 -0.88 8.79 1.70
N SER A 33 -1.58 8.42 2.76
CA SER A 33 -2.99 8.77 2.97
C SER A 33 -3.22 10.26 3.15
N ILE A 34 -2.34 10.93 3.90
CA ILE A 34 -2.40 12.38 4.08
C ILE A 34 -2.13 13.09 2.74
N ALA A 35 -1.07 12.69 2.04
CA ALA A 35 -0.73 13.26 0.73
C ALA A 35 -1.84 13.05 -0.30
N GLY A 36 -2.41 11.84 -0.35
CA GLY A 36 -3.54 11.49 -1.21
C GLY A 36 -4.78 12.34 -0.90
N TYR A 37 -5.11 12.53 0.38
CA TYR A 37 -6.24 13.38 0.79
C TYR A 37 -6.05 14.83 0.35
N PHE A 38 -4.87 15.41 0.55
CA PHE A 38 -4.58 16.77 0.09
C PHE A 38 -4.61 16.88 -1.43
N LEU A 39 -4.13 15.87 -2.15
CA LEU A 39 -4.24 15.80 -3.60
C LEU A 39 -5.71 15.78 -4.04
N THR A 40 -6.56 14.96 -3.40
CA THR A 40 -7.99 14.91 -3.68
C THR A 40 -8.66 16.26 -3.38
N MET A 41 -8.30 16.94 -2.28
CA MET A 41 -8.78 18.30 -2.00
C MET A 41 -8.43 19.29 -3.10
N TYR A 42 -7.18 19.27 -3.57
CA TYR A 42 -6.75 20.13 -4.65
C TYR A 42 -7.50 19.84 -5.96
N LEU A 43 -7.71 18.57 -6.29
CA LEU A 43 -8.48 18.15 -7.47
C LEU A 43 -9.97 18.47 -7.33
N ALA A 44 -10.53 18.43 -6.12
CA ALA A 44 -11.92 18.81 -5.86
C ALA A 44 -12.19 20.29 -6.13
N GLN A 45 -11.17 21.15 -6.05
CA GLN A 45 -11.29 22.57 -6.39
C GLN A 45 -11.05 22.83 -7.88
N LYS A 46 -10.02 22.23 -8.46
CA LYS A 46 -9.68 22.47 -9.88
C LYS A 46 -10.53 21.68 -10.87
N GLY A 47 -11.08 20.55 -10.45
CA GLY A 47 -11.71 19.57 -11.32
C GLY A 47 -10.69 18.81 -12.18
N ILE A 48 -11.06 17.61 -12.58
CA ILE A 48 -10.28 16.78 -13.50
C ILE A 48 -10.94 16.90 -14.88
N ASN A 49 -10.22 17.48 -15.84
CA ASN A 49 -10.71 17.67 -17.21
C ASN A 49 -10.41 16.45 -18.08
N PHE A 50 -11.47 15.79 -18.55
CA PHE A 50 -11.47 14.63 -19.44
C PHE A 50 -11.94 14.96 -20.87
N GLU A 51 -12.02 16.24 -21.25
CA GLU A 51 -12.49 16.67 -22.56
C GLU A 51 -11.76 15.93 -23.68
N GLY A 52 -10.43 15.83 -23.62
CA GLY A 52 -9.63 15.12 -24.62
C GLY A 52 -9.92 13.62 -24.75
N SER A 53 -10.51 12.99 -23.73
CA SER A 53 -10.82 11.55 -23.73
C SER A 53 -12.27 11.24 -24.09
N ILE A 54 -13.20 12.18 -23.87
CA ILE A 54 -14.66 11.93 -23.96
C ILE A 54 -15.29 12.73 -25.12
N LYS A 55 -14.58 13.67 -25.76
CA LYS A 55 -15.11 14.57 -26.81
C LYS A 55 -15.84 13.89 -27.98
N ASN A 56 -15.49 12.64 -28.29
CA ASN A 56 -16.05 11.89 -29.41
C ASN A 56 -17.06 10.81 -28.99
N THR A 57 -17.52 10.86 -27.75
CA THR A 57 -18.53 9.94 -27.22
C THR A 57 -19.86 10.69 -27.14
N ASP A 58 -20.96 10.09 -27.58
CA ASP A 58 -22.34 10.65 -27.49
C ASP A 58 -22.87 10.77 -26.04
N LEU A 59 -21.98 10.70 -25.07
CA LEU A 59 -22.29 10.75 -23.65
C LEU A 59 -22.43 12.22 -23.21
N VAL A 60 -23.65 12.61 -22.83
CA VAL A 60 -23.96 13.95 -22.28
C VAL A 60 -23.54 14.04 -20.81
N ILE A 61 -22.25 13.89 -20.53
CA ILE A 61 -21.64 14.05 -19.20
C ILE A 61 -20.70 15.25 -19.21
N SER A 62 -20.62 15.93 -18.06
CA SER A 62 -19.65 17.00 -17.85
C SER A 62 -18.23 16.48 -18.07
N TYR A 63 -17.47 17.15 -18.95
CA TYR A 63 -16.07 16.83 -19.20
C TYR A 63 -15.17 17.07 -17.98
N VAL A 64 -15.64 17.86 -17.00
CA VAL A 64 -14.91 18.14 -15.77
C VAL A 64 -15.58 17.41 -14.61
N ILE A 65 -14.81 16.54 -13.95
CA ILE A 65 -15.25 15.76 -12.78
C ILE A 65 -14.58 16.32 -11.53
N TYR A 66 -15.38 16.63 -10.51
CA TYR A 66 -14.92 17.09 -9.21
C TYR A 66 -14.98 15.93 -8.22
N PRO A 67 -13.84 15.44 -7.70
CA PRO A 67 -13.84 14.36 -6.73
C PRO A 67 -14.45 14.80 -5.39
N ASP A 68 -15.12 13.87 -4.72
CA ASP A 68 -15.65 14.06 -3.37
C ASP A 68 -14.54 13.92 -2.33
N VAL A 69 -14.54 14.81 -1.33
CA VAL A 69 -13.54 14.85 -0.27
C VAL A 69 -14.23 14.51 1.04
N LYS A 70 -13.94 13.31 1.55
CA LYS A 70 -14.44 12.85 2.84
C LYS A 70 -13.30 12.42 3.73
N PHE A 71 -13.31 12.90 4.97
CA PHE A 71 -12.31 12.50 5.98
C PHE A 71 -12.35 10.99 6.25
N SER A 72 -13.51 10.35 6.08
CA SER A 72 -13.62 8.88 6.17
C SER A 72 -12.71 8.15 5.17
N PHE A 73 -12.51 8.69 3.96
CA PHE A 73 -11.62 8.09 2.97
C PHE A 73 -10.14 8.18 3.37
N LEU A 74 -9.73 9.22 4.11
CA LEU A 74 -8.39 9.30 4.68
C LEU A 74 -8.16 8.11 5.63
N ILE A 75 -9.08 7.90 6.57
CA ILE A 75 -8.98 6.83 7.58
C ILE A 75 -8.98 5.45 6.90
N ILE A 76 -9.92 5.22 5.97
CA ILE A 76 -10.03 3.95 5.25
C ILE A 76 -8.76 3.68 4.44
N SER A 77 -8.24 4.69 3.74
CA SER A 77 -7.02 4.53 2.93
C SER A 77 -5.81 4.17 3.79
N PHE A 78 -5.69 4.75 4.99
CA PHE A 78 -4.60 4.44 5.92
C PHE A 78 -4.65 2.98 6.33
N PHE A 79 -5.78 2.52 6.87
CA PHE A 79 -5.93 1.13 7.29
C PHE A 79 -5.75 0.15 6.14
N MET A 80 -6.31 0.44 4.95
CA MET A 80 -6.12 -0.40 3.78
C MET A 80 -4.65 -0.50 3.36
N ALA A 81 -3.94 0.63 3.30
CA ALA A 81 -2.53 0.64 2.94
C ALA A 81 -1.68 -0.10 3.99
N THR A 82 -1.97 0.04 5.28
CA THR A 82 -1.29 -0.73 6.34
C THR A 82 -1.54 -2.23 6.18
N ILE A 83 -2.80 -2.66 6.01
CA ILE A 83 -3.16 -4.08 5.84
C ILE A 83 -2.46 -4.67 4.62
N VAL A 84 -2.48 -3.97 3.48
CA VAL A 84 -1.81 -4.43 2.25
C VAL A 84 -0.29 -4.55 2.47
N SER A 85 0.33 -3.59 3.15
CA SER A 85 1.76 -3.61 3.45
C SER A 85 2.13 -4.83 4.31
N THR A 86 1.46 -5.00 5.45
CA THR A 86 1.70 -6.11 6.37
C THR A 86 1.43 -7.47 5.72
N SER A 87 0.35 -7.59 4.92
CA SER A 87 0.03 -8.83 4.22
C SER A 87 1.11 -9.23 3.22
N LEU A 88 1.68 -8.24 2.51
CA LEU A 88 2.78 -8.47 1.58
C LEU A 88 4.04 -8.95 2.30
N GLN A 89 4.39 -8.34 3.43
CA GLN A 89 5.54 -8.78 4.24
C GLN A 89 5.35 -10.18 4.79
N TYR A 90 4.15 -10.50 5.28
CA TYR A 90 3.82 -11.84 5.76
C TYR A 90 3.92 -12.89 4.65
N TYR A 91 3.43 -12.58 3.45
CA TYR A 91 3.56 -13.47 2.28
C TYR A 91 5.03 -13.71 1.90
N LEU A 92 5.86 -12.67 1.95
CA LEU A 92 7.30 -12.77 1.69
C LEU A 92 7.99 -13.68 2.71
N LEU A 93 7.68 -13.52 4.01
CA LEU A 93 8.19 -14.39 5.07
C LEU A 93 7.89 -15.86 4.77
N TYR A 94 6.63 -16.17 4.47
CA TYR A 94 6.19 -17.53 4.17
C TYR A 94 6.95 -18.13 2.98
N THR A 95 7.07 -17.36 1.89
CA THR A 95 7.77 -17.79 0.67
C THR A 95 9.26 -18.04 0.91
N GLN A 96 9.93 -17.17 1.67
CA GLN A 96 11.37 -17.31 1.97
C GLN A 96 11.65 -18.49 2.90
N ARG A 97 10.75 -18.76 3.86
CA ARG A 97 10.86 -19.90 4.76
C ARG A 97 10.75 -21.23 3.99
N ASP A 98 9.79 -21.36 3.09
CA ASP A 98 9.57 -22.60 2.32
C ASP A 98 10.73 -22.87 1.35
N LEU A 99 11.31 -21.84 0.72
CA LEU A 99 12.49 -21.97 -0.14
C LEU A 99 13.75 -22.44 0.62
N HIS A 100 13.89 -22.05 1.90
CA HIS A 100 14.99 -22.52 2.74
C HIS A 100 14.80 -23.98 3.16
N ILE A 101 13.56 -24.42 3.40
CA ILE A 101 13.26 -25.82 3.75
C ILE A 101 13.51 -26.76 2.56
N MET A 102 13.20 -26.35 1.33
CA MET A 102 13.39 -27.22 0.14
C MET A 102 14.85 -27.37 -0.32
N LYS A 103 15.77 -26.52 0.14
CA LYS A 103 17.21 -26.57 -0.22
C LYS A 103 18.03 -27.48 0.69
N HIS A 104 17.43 -28.09 1.71
CA HIS A 104 18.06 -29.00 2.68
C HIS A 104 17.28 -30.30 2.78
#